data_AF-A0A538RX75-F1
#
_entry.id   AF-A0A538RX75-F1
#
_cell.length_a   1.000
_cell.length_b   1.000
_cell.length_c   1.000
_cell.angle_alpha   90.00
_cell.angle_beta   90.00
_cell.angle_gamma   90.00
#
_symmetry.space_group_name_H-M   'P 1'
#
loop_
_entity.id
_entity.type
_entity.pdbx_description
1 polymer ?
#
loop_
_entity_poly.entity_id
_entity_poly.type
_entity_poly.pdbx_seq_one_letter_code
_entity_poly.pdbx_strand_id
1 'polypeptide(L)'
;MAADTHIQAEPASDSAADQGSEPEIAAAMDQEAPEEVKDLDRPITWTAEALANRAWRAAVLGLVLFPGMFHLYSLFLLVNMMFKDEEVSPSGMRKVYGALALDLAVLPIVALIVLAILSHV
;
A
#
# COMPACT_ATOMS: atom_id res chain seq x y z
N MET A 1 38.06 72.14 -14.15
CA MET A 1 37.33 71.05 -13.48
C MET A 1 35.88 71.50 -13.42
N ALA A 2 34.92 71.00 -14.19
CA ALA A 2 34.87 69.85 -15.10
C ALA A 2 34.07 70.24 -16.36
N ALA A 3 34.43 69.66 -17.49
CA ALA A 3 33.54 69.48 -18.62
C ALA A 3 32.84 68.14 -18.41
N ASP A 4 31.55 68.03 -18.72
CA ASP A 4 31.07 66.79 -19.30
C ASP A 4 29.74 66.98 -20.03
N THR A 5 29.62 66.14 -21.04
CA THR A 5 28.89 66.35 -22.28
C THR A 5 27.88 65.22 -22.41
N HIS A 6 26.70 65.56 -22.95
CA HIS A 6 25.88 64.73 -23.85
C HIS A 6 25.40 63.32 -23.43
N ILE A 7 24.06 63.24 -23.27
CA ILE A 7 23.11 62.28 -23.90
C ILE A 7 23.38 60.77 -23.78
N GLN A 8 22.44 60.04 -23.16
CA GLN A 8 21.70 58.99 -23.86
C GLN A 8 20.44 58.54 -23.10
N ALA A 9 19.38 58.28 -23.89
CA ALA A 9 18.13 57.67 -23.49
C ALA A 9 18.21 56.15 -23.74
N GLU A 10 17.67 55.35 -22.83
CA GLU A 10 17.26 53.96 -23.09
C GLU A 10 15.91 53.68 -22.41
N PRO A 11 14.86 53.35 -23.17
CA PRO A 11 13.65 52.77 -22.61
C PRO A 11 13.61 51.24 -22.75
N ALA A 12 13.23 50.62 -21.62
CA ALA A 12 12.29 49.50 -21.49
C ALA A 12 12.46 48.25 -22.39
N SER A 13 13.16 47.27 -21.82
CA SER A 13 12.75 45.87 -21.65
C SER A 13 11.86 45.25 -22.73
N ASP A 14 12.54 44.51 -23.60
CA ASP A 14 12.06 43.51 -24.54
C ASP A 14 11.38 42.31 -23.83
N SER A 15 10.17 41.95 -24.26
CA SER A 15 9.65 40.59 -24.08
C SER A 15 8.62 40.30 -25.18
N ALA A 16 9.10 39.58 -26.18
CA ALA A 16 8.38 39.10 -27.34
C ALA A 16 7.20 38.18 -26.97
N ALA A 17 6.03 38.47 -27.55
CA ALA A 17 4.92 37.53 -27.67
C ALA A 17 4.75 37.18 -29.16
N ASP A 18 5.05 35.93 -29.49
CA ASP A 18 4.88 35.34 -30.81
C ASP A 18 4.18 33.98 -30.65
N GLN A 19 3.40 33.63 -31.69
CA GLN A 19 2.77 32.34 -32.00
C GLN A 19 1.51 32.00 -31.20
N GLY A 20 0.42 31.54 -31.80
CA GLY A 20 0.17 31.05 -33.14
C GLY A 20 -1.19 30.36 -33.17
N SER A 21 -1.75 30.30 -34.36
CA SER A 21 -3.08 29.86 -34.82
C SER A 21 -3.74 28.61 -34.19
N GLU A 22 -5.07 28.58 -34.29
CA GLU A 22 -6.11 27.60 -33.90
C GLU A 22 -5.84 26.12 -34.32
N PRO A 23 -6.50 25.07 -33.74
CA PRO A 23 -7.85 24.68 -34.21
C PRO A 23 -8.81 23.98 -33.20
N GLU A 24 -10.08 24.12 -33.56
CA GLU A 24 -11.26 23.26 -33.35
C GLU A 24 -10.98 21.77 -33.08
N ILE A 25 -11.40 21.26 -31.90
CA ILE A 25 -11.69 19.82 -31.70
C ILE A 25 -13.00 19.70 -30.92
N ALA A 26 -14.10 19.80 -31.66
CA ALA A 26 -15.35 19.14 -31.30
C ALA A 26 -15.18 17.63 -31.56
N ALA A 27 -14.68 16.89 -30.56
CA ALA A 27 -14.70 15.44 -30.56
C ALA A 27 -15.66 14.98 -29.47
N ALA A 28 -16.72 14.30 -29.91
CA ALA A 28 -17.78 13.72 -29.10
C ALA A 28 -17.21 12.93 -27.91
N MET A 29 -17.57 13.34 -26.70
CA MET A 29 -17.41 12.51 -25.51
C MET A 29 -18.46 11.42 -25.56
N ASP A 30 -18.14 10.32 -26.25
CA ASP A 30 -18.80 9.04 -26.07
C ASP A 30 -18.35 8.51 -24.70
N GLN A 31 -19.09 8.90 -23.67
CA GLN A 31 -18.84 8.49 -22.30
C GLN A 31 -19.39 7.06 -22.15
N GLU A 32 -18.63 6.10 -22.67
CA GLU A 32 -18.82 4.68 -22.41
C GLU A 32 -18.72 4.49 -20.88
N ALA A 33 -19.87 4.30 -20.24
CA ALA A 33 -19.94 3.97 -18.82
C ALA A 33 -19.13 2.68 -18.62
N PRO A 34 -18.22 2.62 -17.63
CA PRO A 34 -17.49 1.38 -17.37
C PRO A 34 -18.52 0.31 -17.01
N GLU A 35 -18.61 -0.74 -17.82
CA GLU A 35 -19.42 -1.91 -17.48
C GLU A 35 -18.92 -2.45 -16.13
N GLU A 36 -19.75 -2.30 -15.11
CA GLU A 36 -19.58 -2.90 -13.81
C GLU A 36 -19.80 -4.41 -13.97
N VAL A 37 -18.75 -5.11 -14.39
CA VAL A 37 -18.74 -6.58 -14.48
C VAL A 37 -18.96 -7.12 -13.07
N LYS A 38 -20.20 -7.52 -12.78
CA LYS A 38 -20.57 -8.27 -11.58
C LYS A 38 -19.99 -9.69 -11.67
N ASP A 39 -18.70 -9.81 -11.39
CA ASP A 39 -18.00 -11.06 -11.13
C ASP A 39 -18.41 -11.63 -9.75
N LEU A 40 -19.69 -11.94 -9.56
CA LEU A 40 -20.25 -12.45 -8.29
C LEU A 40 -20.09 -13.96 -8.08
N ASP A 41 -19.59 -14.70 -9.09
CA ASP A 41 -19.56 -16.17 -9.07
C ASP A 41 -18.16 -16.79 -9.14
N ARG A 42 -17.08 -16.00 -9.07
CA ARG A 42 -15.74 -16.59 -8.93
C ARG A 42 -15.58 -17.11 -7.50
N PRO A 43 -15.30 -18.41 -7.28
CA PRO A 43 -14.97 -18.89 -5.95
C PRO A 43 -13.81 -18.03 -5.43
N ILE A 44 -13.94 -17.50 -4.22
CA ILE A 44 -12.92 -16.65 -3.60
C ILE A 44 -11.69 -17.53 -3.29
N THR A 45 -10.86 -17.78 -4.29
CA THR A 45 -9.60 -18.48 -4.16
C THR A 45 -8.54 -17.44 -3.88
N TRP A 46 -8.25 -17.19 -2.59
CA TRP A 46 -7.09 -16.37 -2.26
C TRP A 46 -5.81 -17.07 -2.70
N THR A 47 -4.95 -16.35 -3.39
CA THR A 47 -3.60 -16.80 -3.76
C THR A 47 -2.73 -16.92 -2.50
N ALA A 48 -1.70 -17.76 -2.56
CA ALA A 48 -0.73 -17.90 -1.48
C ALA A 48 -0.04 -16.56 -1.14
N GLU A 49 0.25 -15.73 -2.14
CA GLU A 49 0.79 -14.38 -1.95
C GLU A 49 -0.20 -13.46 -1.20
N ALA A 50 -1.50 -13.53 -1.51
CA ALA A 50 -2.51 -12.77 -0.78
C ALA A 50 -2.62 -13.22 0.68
N LEU A 51 -2.51 -14.52 0.95
CA LEU A 51 -2.48 -15.07 2.30
C LEU A 51 -1.23 -14.62 3.06
N ALA A 52 -0.04 -14.69 2.46
CA ALA A 52 1.21 -14.23 3.07
C ALA A 52 1.13 -12.74 3.47
N ASN A 53 0.58 -11.89 2.60
CA ASN A 53 0.39 -10.47 2.89
C ASN A 53 -0.60 -10.24 4.04
N ARG A 54 -1.69 -11.02 4.09
CA ARG A 54 -2.68 -10.92 5.16
C ARG A 54 -2.13 -11.42 6.50
N ALA A 55 -1.40 -12.54 6.51
CA ALA A 55 -0.76 -13.07 7.70
C ALA A 55 0.22 -12.05 8.29
N TRP A 56 1.09 -11.47 7.46
CA TRP A 56 2.01 -10.42 7.90
C TRP A 56 1.30 -9.20 8.48
N ARG A 57 0.27 -8.69 7.81
CA ARG A 57 -0.50 -7.54 8.32
C ARG A 57 -1.20 -7.88 9.64
N ALA A 58 -1.77 -9.09 9.76
CA ALA A 58 -2.39 -9.55 10.99
C ALA A 58 -1.37 -9.64 12.14
N ALA A 59 -0.19 -10.23 11.90
CA ALA A 59 0.87 -10.32 12.90
C ALA A 59 1.38 -8.94 13.34
N VAL A 60 1.55 -7.99 12.42
CA VAL A 60 1.97 -6.61 12.76
C VAL A 60 0.89 -5.87 13.53
N LEU A 61 -0.38 -5.96 13.10
CA LEU A 61 -1.49 -5.33 13.81
C LEU A 61 -1.69 -5.96 15.20
N GLY A 62 -1.42 -7.26 15.33
CA GLY A 62 -1.50 -8.01 16.58
C GLY A 62 -0.59 -7.49 17.69
N LEU A 63 0.50 -6.79 17.34
CA LEU A 63 1.37 -6.17 18.35
C LEU A 63 0.66 -5.10 19.18
N VAL A 64 -0.39 -4.48 18.63
CA VAL A 64 -1.10 -3.35 19.28
C VAL A 64 -2.58 -3.67 19.48
N LEU A 65 -3.21 -4.32 18.51
CA LEU A 65 -4.64 -4.65 18.53
C LEU A 65 -4.83 -6.13 18.86
N PHE A 66 -5.44 -6.42 20.01
CA PHE A 66 -5.87 -7.78 20.41
C PHE A 66 -4.86 -8.89 20.07
N PRO A 67 -3.68 -8.92 20.73
CA PRO A 67 -2.56 -9.77 20.34
C PRO A 67 -2.94 -11.25 20.22
N GLY A 68 -3.70 -11.79 21.17
CA GLY A 68 -4.13 -13.19 21.09
C GLY A 68 -4.91 -13.51 19.81
N MET A 69 -5.91 -12.69 19.46
CA MET A 69 -6.79 -12.95 18.33
C MET A 69 -6.07 -12.79 16.98
N PHE A 70 -5.31 -11.72 16.80
CA PHE A 70 -4.65 -11.42 15.53
C PHE A 70 -3.48 -12.37 15.23
N HIS A 71 -2.70 -12.78 16.24
CA HIS A 71 -1.63 -13.75 16.05
C HIS A 71 -2.16 -15.17 15.78
N LEU A 72 -3.28 -15.58 16.41
CA LEU A 72 -3.94 -16.84 16.06
C LEU A 72 -4.48 -16.82 14.62
N TYR A 73 -5.06 -15.69 14.20
CA TYR A 73 -5.51 -15.52 12.82
C TYR A 73 -4.36 -15.55 11.81
N SER A 74 -3.24 -14.87 12.11
CA SER A 74 -2.01 -14.93 11.32
C SER A 74 -1.55 -16.38 11.15
N LEU A 75 -1.43 -17.12 12.26
CA LEU A 75 -0.99 -18.51 12.24
C LEU A 75 -1.93 -19.40 11.43
N PHE A 76 -3.24 -19.21 11.56
CA PHE A 76 -4.24 -19.91 10.75
C PHE A 76 -4.04 -19.66 9.24
N LEU A 77 -3.78 -18.41 8.83
CA LEU A 77 -3.52 -18.08 7.42
C LEU A 77 -2.23 -18.74 6.91
N LEU A 78 -1.17 -18.76 7.72
CA LEU A 78 0.09 -19.42 7.36
C LEU A 78 -0.09 -20.93 7.20
N VAL A 79 -0.82 -21.56 8.11
CA VAL A 79 -1.18 -22.99 8.02
C VAL A 79 -2.05 -23.25 6.80
N ASN A 80 -3.05 -22.42 6.53
CA ASN A 80 -3.90 -22.55 5.34
C ASN A 80 -3.09 -22.45 4.03
N MET A 81 -2.09 -21.57 4.01
CA MET A 81 -1.18 -21.42 2.88
C MET A 81 -0.30 -22.66 2.67
N MET A 82 0.11 -23.38 3.72
CA MET A 82 0.90 -24.62 3.60
C MET A 82 0.15 -25.75 2.88
N PHE A 83 -1.18 -25.70 2.85
CA PHE A 83 -2.01 -26.66 2.12
C PHE A 83 -2.31 -26.24 0.67
N LYS A 84 -1.72 -25.14 0.19
CA LYS A 84 -1.85 -24.69 -1.20
C LYS A 84 -0.55 -24.99 -1.95
N ASP A 85 -0.66 -25.73 -3.05
CA ASP A 85 0.44 -26.03 -3.98
C ASP A 85 0.74 -24.83 -4.91
N GLU A 86 0.83 -23.63 -4.35
CA GLU A 86 1.13 -22.40 -5.10
C GLU A 86 2.48 -21.83 -4.66
N GLU A 87 3.33 -21.49 -5.62
CA GLU A 87 4.63 -20.89 -5.33
C GLU A 87 4.48 -19.48 -4.78
N VAL A 88 5.12 -19.22 -3.64
CA VAL A 88 5.17 -17.89 -3.03
C VAL A 88 6.41 -17.16 -3.53
N SER A 89 6.25 -15.87 -3.88
CA SER A 89 7.38 -15.06 -4.30
C SER A 89 8.46 -14.99 -3.21
N PRO A 90 9.75 -14.75 -3.54
CA PRO A 90 10.79 -14.56 -2.54
C PRO A 90 10.49 -13.44 -1.54
N SER A 91 9.75 -12.41 -2.00
CA SER A 91 9.30 -11.31 -1.15
C SER A 91 8.19 -11.73 -0.18
N GLY A 92 7.25 -12.57 -0.64
CA GLY A 92 6.19 -13.17 0.17
C GLY A 92 6.77 -14.09 1.24
N MET A 93 7.80 -14.88 0.90
CA MET A 93 8.48 -15.74 1.87
C MET A 93 9.11 -14.96 3.04
N ARG A 94 9.66 -13.77 2.80
CA ARG A 94 10.15 -12.89 3.89
C ARG A 94 9.02 -12.48 4.83
N LYS A 95 7.82 -12.21 4.30
CA LYS A 95 6.63 -11.87 5.08
C LYS A 95 6.12 -13.07 5.87
N VAL A 96 6.16 -14.26 5.29
CA VAL A 96 5.82 -15.52 5.96
C VAL A 96 6.74 -15.76 7.16
N TYR A 97 8.06 -15.69 6.95
CA TYR A 97 9.01 -15.85 8.04
C TYR A 97 8.90 -14.75 9.10
N GLY A 98 8.67 -13.51 8.67
CA GLY A 98 8.43 -12.39 9.58
C GLY A 98 7.18 -12.59 10.44
N ALA A 99 6.05 -12.99 9.82
CA ALA A 99 4.81 -13.26 10.52
C ALA A 99 4.97 -14.41 11.51
N LEU A 100 5.59 -15.51 11.08
CA LEU A 100 5.86 -16.66 11.93
C LEU A 100 6.75 -16.30 13.13
N ALA A 101 7.78 -15.49 12.92
CA ALA A 101 8.65 -15.02 14.01
C ALA A 101 7.87 -14.18 15.04
N LEU A 102 6.98 -13.30 14.59
CA LEU A 102 6.12 -12.52 15.48
C LEU A 102 5.12 -13.41 16.24
N ASP A 103 4.47 -14.35 15.55
CA ASP A 103 3.52 -15.27 16.18
C ASP A 103 4.19 -16.12 17.27
N LEU A 104 5.40 -16.64 17.00
CA LEU A 104 6.21 -17.40 17.96
C LEU A 104 6.70 -16.56 19.14
N ALA A 105 6.91 -15.26 18.96
CA ALA A 105 7.30 -14.38 20.05
C ALA A 105 6.11 -13.96 20.93
N VAL A 106 4.98 -13.61 20.32
CA VAL A 106 3.86 -12.97 21.03
C VAL A 106 2.91 -13.98 21.65
N LEU A 107 2.57 -15.08 20.97
CA LEU A 107 1.61 -16.06 21.50
C LEU A 107 2.03 -16.66 22.85
N PRO A 108 3.30 -17.04 23.08
CA PRO A 108 3.73 -17.52 24.40
C PRO A 108 3.57 -16.45 25.48
N ILE A 109 3.89 -15.20 25.18
CA ILE A 109 3.74 -14.08 26.13
C ILE A 109 2.26 -13.92 26.51
N VAL A 110 1.36 -13.89 25.51
CA VAL A 110 -0.08 -13.81 25.74
C VAL A 110 -0.57 -14.98 26.57
N ALA A 111 -0.14 -16.22 26.26
CA ALA A 111 -0.51 -17.41 27.00
C ALA A 111 -0.08 -17.34 28.47
N LEU A 112 1.16 -16.90 28.74
CA LEU A 112 1.66 -16.72 30.11
C LEU A 112 0.88 -15.67 30.88
N ILE A 113 0.53 -14.53 30.26
CA ILE A 113 -0.30 -13.49 30.87
C ILE A 113 -1.68 -14.06 31.25
N VAL A 114 -2.33 -14.79 30.33
CA VAL A 114 -3.64 -15.40 30.58
C VAL A 114 -3.56 -16.41 31.71
N LEU A 115 -2.56 -17.30 31.71
CA LEU A 115 -2.36 -18.28 32.78
C LEU A 115 -2.12 -17.60 34.13
N ALA A 116 -1.32 -16.53 34.16
CA ALA A 116 -1.07 -15.75 35.36
C ALA A 116 -2.35 -15.08 35.88
N ILE A 117 -3.24 -14.59 35.01
CA ILE A 117 -4.53 -14.04 35.43
C ILE A 117 -5.41 -15.16 36.00
N LEU A 118 -5.54 -16.29 35.29
CA LEU A 118 -6.40 -17.40 35.70
C LEU A 118 -5.96 -18.06 37.02
N SER A 119 -4.66 -18.03 37.35
CA SER A 119 -4.17 -18.58 38.63
C SER A 119 -4.53 -17.72 39.85
N HIS A 120 -5.01 -16.49 39.65
CA HIS A 120 -5.42 -15.57 40.72
C HIS A 120 -6.95 -15.45 40.85
N VAL A 121 -7.72 -16.20 40.05
CA VAL A 121 -9.18 -16.31 40.11
C VAL A 121 -9.56 -17.59 40.84
#